data_AF-A0A2H6ADL8-F1
#
_entry.id   AF-A0A2H6ADL8-F1
#
_cell.length_a   1.000
_cell.length_b   1.000
_cell.length_c   1.000
_cell.angle_alpha   90.00
_cell.angle_beta   90.00
_cell.angle_gamma   90.00
#
_symmetry.space_group_name_H-M   'P 1'
#
loop_
_entity.id
_entity.type
_entity.pdbx_description
1 polymer ?
#
loop_
_entity_poly.entity_id
_entity_poly.type
_entity_poly.pdbx_seq_one_letter_code
_entity_poly.pdbx_strand_id
1 'polypeptide(L)'
;MSRALRIYYNGVFGAAGGLVGWLLFGLALDASWPWYWQMLVGGALIGGAVGYLVVGWEALLDLSVVRLFRMGTQGLLVGAAGGALGMMLGELVNYALQDWGILPGACTGVMARGLGWLVFGLAVGLAEGWVARSWLKTSYGALGGTVGGFIGGAVFAALLGWFGREETSYVWGQAVGLVILGACIGSLIAAVEEALKPAVLRVIRGWREGREFAILKTETTIGRDEHVDILLLRDMKVEKYHAKVVVRDGRYFLVNTGAPPQHTLVDGQPIAQACELKEGARIQLGEQVLVFHRRAVRQDTRAATGRAGPQAPAGQTVPEAILLPDWRRPGMRRGGA
;
A
#
# COMPACT_ATOMS: atom_id res chain seq x y z
N MET A 1 11.03 13.64 -5.95
CA MET A 1 10.76 12.36 -6.62
C MET A 1 9.32 12.35 -7.09
N SER A 2 9.08 12.23 -8.40
CA SER A 2 7.73 12.19 -8.96
C SER A 2 7.02 10.88 -8.59
N ARG A 3 5.68 10.87 -8.70
CA ARG A 3 4.84 9.69 -8.44
C ARG A 3 5.28 8.48 -9.28
N ALA A 4 5.47 8.69 -10.57
CA ALA A 4 5.91 7.65 -11.51
C ALA A 4 7.27 7.08 -11.14
N LEU A 5 8.21 7.93 -10.70
CA LEU A 5 9.54 7.49 -10.31
C LEU A 5 9.51 6.62 -9.05
N ARG A 6 8.57 6.87 -8.13
CA ARG A 6 8.35 6.01 -6.95
C ARG A 6 7.90 4.60 -7.34
N ILE A 7 6.89 4.53 -8.19
CA ILE A 7 6.34 3.27 -8.70
C ILE A 7 7.43 2.50 -9.46
N TYR A 8 8.20 3.21 -10.29
CA TYR A 8 9.32 2.64 -11.03
C TYR A 8 10.38 2.01 -10.10
N TYR A 9 10.90 2.76 -9.13
CA TYR A 9 11.93 2.23 -8.23
C TYR A 9 11.43 1.02 -7.42
N ASN A 10 10.19 1.07 -6.90
CA ASN A 10 9.64 -0.08 -6.17
C ASN A 10 9.48 -1.30 -7.08
N GLY A 11 9.08 -1.11 -8.34
CA GLY A 11 9.08 -2.16 -9.34
C GLY A 11 10.48 -2.73 -9.61
N VAL A 12 11.49 -1.88 -9.76
CA VAL A 12 12.88 -2.31 -9.99
C VAL A 12 13.43 -3.10 -8.80
N PHE A 13 13.23 -2.64 -7.57
CA PHE A 13 13.68 -3.37 -6.37
C PHE A 13 12.88 -4.66 -6.14
N GLY A 14 11.59 -4.68 -6.48
CA GLY A 14 10.80 -5.90 -6.51
C GLY A 14 11.34 -6.91 -7.54
N ALA A 15 11.65 -6.47 -8.76
CA ALA A 15 12.27 -7.29 -9.80
C ALA A 15 13.63 -7.85 -9.37
N ALA A 16 14.48 -7.01 -8.78
CA ALA A 16 15.77 -7.42 -8.23
C ALA A 16 15.58 -8.47 -7.12
N GLY A 17 14.57 -8.30 -6.26
CA GLY A 17 14.20 -9.29 -5.25
C GLY A 17 13.76 -10.62 -5.84
N GLY A 18 12.97 -10.59 -6.93
CA GLY A 18 12.60 -11.79 -7.68
C GLY A 18 13.80 -12.52 -8.27
N LEU A 19 14.75 -11.77 -8.87
CA LEU A 19 15.99 -12.34 -9.42
C LEU A 19 16.87 -12.96 -8.35
N VAL A 20 17.11 -12.24 -7.25
CA VAL A 20 17.90 -12.74 -6.12
C VAL A 20 17.22 -13.96 -5.49
N GLY A 21 15.90 -13.91 -5.32
CA GLY A 21 15.10 -15.03 -4.83
C GLY A 21 15.24 -16.27 -5.71
N TRP A 22 15.21 -16.11 -7.03
CA TRP A 22 15.43 -17.19 -7.99
C TRP A 22 16.85 -17.77 -7.92
N LEU A 23 17.88 -16.93 -7.82
CA LEU A 23 19.26 -17.38 -7.65
C LEU A 23 19.45 -18.20 -6.37
N LEU A 24 18.91 -17.70 -5.25
CA LEU A 24 18.97 -18.40 -3.97
C LEU A 24 18.20 -19.71 -4.01
N PHE A 25 17.02 -19.71 -4.65
CA PHE A 25 16.22 -20.92 -4.87
C PHE A 25 17.04 -21.99 -5.60
N GLY A 26 17.70 -21.65 -6.71
CA GLY A 26 18.50 -22.59 -7.48
C GLY A 26 19.75 -23.12 -6.75
N LEU A 27 20.30 -22.35 -5.80
CA LEU A 27 21.48 -22.74 -5.04
C LEU A 27 21.16 -23.57 -3.78
N ALA A 28 20.00 -23.33 -3.17
CA ALA A 28 19.68 -23.85 -1.84
C ALA A 28 18.74 -25.06 -1.84
N LEU A 29 17.97 -25.28 -2.91
CA LEU A 29 17.04 -26.41 -2.96
C LEU A 29 17.75 -27.69 -3.41
N ASP A 30 17.46 -28.76 -2.66
CA ASP A 30 17.88 -30.12 -2.98
C ASP A 30 16.68 -30.91 -3.52
N ALA A 31 16.86 -31.56 -4.68
CA ALA A 31 15.83 -32.34 -5.34
C ALA A 31 15.37 -33.56 -4.52
N SER A 32 16.20 -34.03 -3.56
CA SER A 32 15.87 -35.14 -2.67
C SER A 32 14.84 -34.77 -1.59
N TRP A 33 14.61 -33.47 -1.35
CA TRP A 33 13.71 -33.03 -0.29
C TRP A 33 12.24 -33.31 -0.63
N PRO A 34 11.40 -33.59 0.38
CA PRO A 34 9.96 -33.65 0.18
C PRO A 34 9.43 -32.35 -0.43
N TRP A 35 8.43 -32.45 -1.31
CA TRP A 35 7.87 -31.31 -2.05
C TRP A 35 7.45 -30.14 -1.13
N TYR A 36 6.90 -30.44 0.05
CA TYR A 36 6.47 -29.41 1.00
C TYR A 36 7.66 -28.60 1.55
N TRP A 37 8.83 -29.24 1.75
CA TRP A 37 10.02 -28.55 2.19
C TRP A 37 10.59 -27.65 1.09
N GLN A 38 10.55 -28.12 -0.16
CA GLN A 38 10.92 -27.31 -1.32
C GLN A 38 10.04 -26.06 -1.43
N MET A 39 8.72 -26.18 -1.20
CA MET A 39 7.80 -25.03 -1.21
C MET A 39 8.05 -24.06 -0.05
N LEU A 40 8.25 -24.56 1.17
CA LEU A 40 8.52 -23.70 2.33
C LEU A 40 9.83 -22.94 2.19
N VAL A 41 10.91 -23.64 1.85
CA VAL A 41 12.24 -23.02 1.70
C VAL A 41 12.28 -22.12 0.47
N GLY A 42 11.77 -22.58 -0.67
CA GLY A 42 11.71 -21.77 -1.87
C GLY A 42 10.89 -20.49 -1.68
N GLY A 43 9.72 -20.61 -1.04
CA GLY A 43 8.88 -19.47 -0.70
C GLY A 43 9.57 -18.51 0.28
N ALA A 44 10.28 -19.05 1.28
CA ALA A 44 11.04 -18.24 2.23
C ALA A 44 12.17 -17.45 1.56
N LEU A 45 12.90 -18.07 0.64
CA LEU A 45 14.02 -17.43 -0.07
C LEU A 45 13.52 -16.32 -1.00
N ILE A 46 12.49 -16.61 -1.80
CA ILE A 46 11.91 -15.64 -2.74
C ILE A 46 11.24 -14.50 -1.95
N GLY A 47 10.38 -14.83 -0.98
CA GLY A 47 9.68 -13.86 -0.14
C GLY A 47 10.63 -13.02 0.70
N GLY A 48 11.69 -13.62 1.24
CA GLY A 48 12.71 -12.92 2.00
C GLY A 48 13.51 -11.95 1.14
N ALA A 49 13.92 -12.35 -0.07
CA ALA A 49 14.66 -11.50 -1.00
C ALA A 49 13.81 -10.32 -1.51
N VAL A 50 12.56 -10.59 -1.93
CA VAL A 50 11.60 -9.54 -2.34
C VAL A 50 11.30 -8.62 -1.16
N GLY A 51 10.99 -9.17 0.02
CA GLY A 51 10.70 -8.39 1.22
C GLY A 51 11.86 -7.50 1.65
N TYR A 52 13.10 -8.00 1.62
CA TYR A 52 14.29 -7.21 1.96
C TYR A 52 14.45 -5.99 1.06
N LEU A 53 14.34 -6.18 -0.26
CA LEU A 53 14.58 -5.10 -1.23
C LEU A 53 13.39 -4.15 -1.37
N VAL A 54 12.16 -4.65 -1.36
CA VAL A 54 10.94 -3.83 -1.42
C VAL A 54 10.76 -3.01 -0.14
N VAL A 55 11.16 -3.50 1.04
CA VAL A 55 11.10 -2.69 2.27
C VAL A 55 12.33 -1.79 2.41
N GLY A 56 13.50 -2.26 1.95
CA GLY A 56 14.79 -1.55 2.06
C GLY A 56 15.05 -0.49 0.99
N TRP A 57 14.20 -0.34 -0.03
CA TRP A 57 14.48 0.53 -1.18
C TRP A 57 14.76 1.99 -0.82
N GLU A 58 14.04 2.55 0.16
CA GLU A 58 14.27 3.93 0.59
C GLU A 58 15.67 4.10 1.18
N ALA A 59 16.10 3.12 1.98
CA ALA A 59 17.40 3.11 2.61
C ALA A 59 18.53 2.98 1.58
N LEU A 60 18.33 2.18 0.52
CA LEU A 60 19.25 2.09 -0.60
C LEU A 60 19.40 3.42 -1.32
N LEU A 61 18.29 4.15 -1.54
CA LEU A 61 18.34 5.49 -2.16
C LEU A 61 18.87 6.57 -1.21
N ASP A 62 18.64 6.43 0.09
CA ASP A 62 19.18 7.30 1.14
C ASP A 62 20.68 7.00 1.42
N LEU A 63 21.23 5.91 0.84
CA LEU A 63 22.56 5.37 1.13
C LEU A 63 22.80 5.13 2.63
N SER A 64 21.72 4.84 3.38
CA SER A 64 21.76 4.58 4.81
C SER A 64 21.85 3.08 5.07
N VAL A 65 23.06 2.63 5.41
CA VAL A 65 23.36 1.22 5.69
C VAL A 65 22.59 0.73 6.93
N VAL A 66 22.52 1.54 7.98
CA VAL A 66 21.83 1.18 9.23
C VAL A 66 20.32 1.02 8.98
N ARG A 67 19.70 1.94 8.24
CA ARG A 67 18.28 1.83 7.90
C ARG A 67 18.01 0.62 7.01
N LEU A 68 18.92 0.33 6.09
CA LEU A 68 18.83 -0.85 5.21
C LEU A 68 18.87 -2.14 6.03
N PHE A 69 19.85 -2.31 6.92
CA PHE A 69 19.90 -3.51 7.76
C PHE A 69 18.68 -3.60 8.66
N ARG A 70 18.27 -2.52 9.34
CA ARG A 70 17.15 -2.57 10.27
C ARG A 70 15.81 -2.85 9.59
N MET A 71 15.45 -2.08 8.56
CA MET A 71 14.17 -2.24 7.87
C MET A 71 14.19 -3.43 6.90
N GLY A 72 15.31 -3.62 6.19
CA GLY A 72 15.48 -4.73 5.27
C GLY A 72 15.44 -6.08 5.98
N THR A 73 16.13 -6.26 7.12
CA THR A 73 16.05 -7.55 7.86
C THR A 73 14.64 -7.85 8.37
N GLN A 74 13.90 -6.84 8.83
CA GLN A 74 12.49 -7.03 9.19
C GLN A 74 11.65 -7.40 7.96
N GLY A 75 11.89 -6.76 6.81
CA GLY A 75 11.28 -7.14 5.54
C GLY A 75 11.63 -8.55 5.10
N LEU A 76 12.87 -8.99 5.31
CA LEU A 76 13.34 -10.34 5.02
C LEU A 76 12.63 -11.36 5.90
N LEU A 77 12.53 -11.12 7.22
CA LEU A 77 11.92 -12.07 8.14
C LEU A 77 10.42 -12.24 7.87
N VAL A 78 9.70 -11.12 7.75
CA VAL A 78 8.26 -11.18 7.48
C VAL A 78 7.99 -11.64 6.05
N GLY A 79 8.82 -11.22 5.09
CA GLY A 79 8.76 -11.69 3.70
C GLY A 79 9.06 -13.19 3.58
N ALA A 80 10.01 -13.74 4.34
CA ALA A 80 10.33 -15.16 4.33
C ALA A 80 9.20 -15.98 4.95
N ALA A 81 8.68 -15.57 6.11
CA ALA A 81 7.53 -16.23 6.72
C ALA A 81 6.30 -16.18 5.81
N GLY A 82 6.01 -14.99 5.28
CA GLY A 82 4.92 -14.75 4.35
C GLY A 82 5.06 -15.51 3.04
N GLY A 83 6.28 -15.59 2.51
CA GLY A 83 6.59 -16.30 1.28
C GLY A 83 6.50 -17.81 1.41
N ALA A 84 6.99 -18.38 2.52
CA ALA A 84 6.85 -19.80 2.82
C ALA A 84 5.37 -20.22 2.91
N LEU A 85 4.58 -19.46 3.68
CA LEU A 85 3.14 -19.68 3.81
C LEU A 85 2.42 -19.46 2.48
N GLY A 86 2.74 -18.37 1.78
CA GLY A 86 2.12 -18.01 0.50
C GLY A 86 2.39 -19.03 -0.60
N MET A 87 3.61 -19.58 -0.67
CA MET A 87 3.95 -20.60 -1.64
C MET A 87 3.26 -21.94 -1.32
N MET A 88 3.20 -22.33 -0.04
CA MET A 88 2.46 -23.52 0.38
C MET A 88 0.96 -23.42 0.09
N LEU A 89 0.32 -22.34 0.55
CA LEU A 89 -1.10 -22.10 0.34
C LEU A 89 -1.42 -21.94 -1.14
N GLY A 90 -0.55 -21.28 -1.89
CA GLY A 90 -0.73 -21.09 -3.32
C GLY A 90 -0.68 -22.40 -4.09
N GLU A 91 0.20 -23.31 -3.71
CA GLU A 91 0.27 -24.65 -4.30
C GLU A 91 -0.99 -25.48 -3.95
N LEU A 92 -1.48 -25.40 -2.71
CA LEU A 92 -2.73 -26.06 -2.31
C LEU A 92 -3.94 -25.54 -3.11
N VAL A 93 -4.04 -24.22 -3.27
CA VAL A 93 -5.06 -23.59 -4.13
C VAL A 93 -4.90 -24.04 -5.58
N ASN A 94 -3.66 -24.20 -6.04
CA ASN A 94 -3.37 -24.67 -7.40
C ASN A 94 -3.91 -26.08 -7.63
N TYR A 95 -3.60 -27.02 -6.73
CA TYR A 95 -4.12 -28.39 -6.79
C TYR A 95 -5.64 -28.43 -6.77
N ALA A 96 -6.28 -27.69 -5.86
CA ALA A 96 -7.74 -27.64 -5.77
C ALA A 96 -8.41 -27.13 -7.06
N LEU A 97 -7.84 -26.10 -7.69
CA LEU A 97 -8.39 -25.52 -8.92
C LEU A 97 -8.17 -26.41 -10.15
N GLN A 98 -7.06 -27.14 -10.21
CA GLN A 98 -6.84 -28.11 -11.28
C GLN A 98 -7.83 -29.28 -11.20
N ASP A 99 -8.15 -29.73 -9.99
CA ASP A 99 -9.08 -30.84 -9.75
C ASP A 99 -10.53 -30.47 -10.13
N TRP A 100 -10.94 -29.22 -9.91
CA TRP A 100 -12.31 -28.77 -10.21
C TRP A 100 -12.66 -28.67 -11.70
N GLY A 101 -11.67 -28.58 -12.60
CA GLY A 101 -11.90 -28.70 -14.05
C GLY A 101 -12.82 -27.65 -14.71
N ILE A 102 -13.04 -26.49 -14.09
CA ILE A 102 -14.03 -25.48 -14.54
C ILE A 102 -13.59 -24.71 -15.80
N LEU A 103 -12.28 -24.55 -16.01
CA LEU A 103 -11.71 -23.77 -17.12
C LEU A 103 -10.92 -24.66 -18.10
N PRO A 104 -10.72 -24.23 -19.36
CA PRO A 104 -9.80 -24.89 -20.30
C PRO A 104 -8.39 -24.96 -19.71
N GLY A 105 -7.65 -26.05 -19.93
CA GLY A 105 -6.41 -26.35 -19.20
C GLY A 105 -5.36 -25.22 -19.16
N ALA A 106 -5.20 -24.46 -20.24
CA ALA A 106 -4.31 -23.29 -20.26
C ALA A 106 -4.81 -22.14 -19.36
N CYS A 107 -6.12 -21.86 -19.40
CA CYS A 107 -6.74 -20.82 -18.56
C CYS A 107 -6.75 -21.23 -17.07
N THR A 108 -6.94 -22.53 -16.78
CA THR A 108 -6.84 -23.08 -15.42
C THR A 108 -5.45 -22.85 -14.85
N GLY A 109 -4.38 -23.15 -15.60
CA GLY A 109 -3.01 -22.94 -15.17
C GLY A 109 -2.71 -21.46 -14.83
N VAL A 110 -3.16 -20.53 -15.68
CA VAL A 110 -2.95 -19.09 -15.48
C VAL A 110 -3.71 -18.57 -14.27
N MET A 111 -5.00 -18.92 -14.13
CA MET A 111 -5.81 -18.50 -12.98
C MET A 111 -5.34 -19.13 -11.67
N ALA A 112 -5.01 -20.43 -11.68
CA ALA A 112 -4.54 -21.13 -10.50
C ALA A 112 -3.20 -20.58 -10.00
N ARG A 113 -2.29 -20.23 -10.91
CA ARG A 113 -1.03 -19.56 -10.54
C ARG A 113 -1.26 -18.13 -10.08
N GLY A 114 -2.11 -17.36 -10.75
CA GLY A 114 -2.49 -16.02 -10.30
C GLY A 114 -3.05 -16.05 -8.87
N LEU A 115 -3.98 -16.95 -8.56
CA LEU A 115 -4.56 -17.08 -7.23
C LEU A 115 -3.55 -17.57 -6.18
N GLY A 116 -2.61 -18.44 -6.55
CA GLY A 116 -1.54 -18.83 -5.63
C GLY A 116 -0.58 -17.70 -5.29
N TRP A 117 -0.14 -16.96 -6.32
CA TRP A 117 0.74 -15.81 -6.15
C TRP A 117 0.05 -14.59 -5.52
N LEU A 118 -1.28 -14.52 -5.54
CA LEU A 118 -2.05 -13.53 -4.80
C LEU A 118 -1.79 -13.64 -3.30
N VAL A 119 -1.80 -14.85 -2.74
CA VAL A 119 -1.54 -15.07 -1.30
C VAL A 119 -0.13 -14.67 -0.93
N PHE A 120 0.84 -14.99 -1.80
CA PHE A 120 2.21 -14.54 -1.64
C PHE A 120 2.32 -13.01 -1.67
N GLY A 121 1.69 -12.36 -2.66
CA GLY A 121 1.68 -10.90 -2.79
C GLY A 121 1.01 -10.20 -1.62
N LEU A 122 -0.08 -10.76 -1.08
CA LEU A 122 -0.71 -10.32 0.17
C LEU A 122 0.30 -10.30 1.31
N ALA A 123 1.02 -11.40 1.50
CA ALA A 123 1.96 -11.56 2.60
C ALA A 123 3.12 -10.55 2.50
N VAL A 124 3.68 -10.33 1.30
CA VAL A 124 4.69 -9.29 1.05
C VAL A 124 4.12 -7.88 1.32
N GLY A 125 2.89 -7.61 0.88
CA GLY A 125 2.23 -6.33 1.12
C GLY A 125 1.94 -6.05 2.60
N LEU A 126 1.49 -7.06 3.35
CA LEU A 126 1.31 -6.97 4.80
C LEU A 126 2.64 -6.74 5.53
N ALA A 127 3.71 -7.38 5.06
CA ALA A 127 5.04 -7.24 5.63
C ALA A 127 5.49 -5.78 5.66
N GLU A 128 5.33 -5.06 4.55
CA GLU A 128 5.76 -3.66 4.46
C GLU A 128 5.06 -2.76 5.49
N GLY A 129 3.74 -2.93 5.66
CA GLY A 129 2.97 -2.17 6.63
C GLY A 129 3.29 -2.53 8.09
N TRP A 130 3.53 -3.82 8.35
CA TRP A 130 3.95 -4.32 9.66
C TRP A 130 5.30 -3.71 10.07
N VAL A 131 6.30 -3.76 9.19
CA VAL A 131 7.62 -3.15 9.41
C VAL A 131 7.48 -1.65 9.62
N ALA A 132 6.65 -1.00 8.83
CA ALA A 132 6.37 0.41 8.98
C ALA A 132 5.54 0.75 10.22
N ARG A 133 4.98 -0.21 10.97
CA ARG A 133 4.07 0.04 12.11
C ARG A 133 2.92 0.99 11.74
N SER A 134 2.33 0.80 10.55
CA SER A 134 1.24 1.63 10.04
C SER A 134 0.11 0.76 9.52
N TRP A 135 -1.09 0.92 10.09
CA TRP A 135 -2.28 0.21 9.62
C TRP A 135 -2.68 0.62 8.20
N LEU A 136 -2.62 1.90 7.86
CA LEU A 136 -2.93 2.36 6.50
C LEU A 136 -1.94 1.76 5.49
N LYS A 137 -0.64 1.77 5.82
CA LYS A 137 0.37 1.18 4.95
C LYS A 137 0.20 -0.34 4.83
N THR A 138 -0.24 -1.00 5.89
CA THR A 138 -0.58 -2.44 5.87
C THR A 138 -1.73 -2.72 4.92
N SER A 139 -2.81 -1.94 4.98
CA SER A 139 -3.97 -2.12 4.09
C SER A 139 -3.65 -1.81 2.64
N TYR A 140 -2.91 -0.73 2.37
CA TYR A 140 -2.51 -0.36 1.01
C TYR A 140 -1.50 -1.34 0.41
N GLY A 141 -0.52 -1.77 1.20
CA GLY A 141 0.42 -2.81 0.84
C GLY A 141 -0.29 -4.13 0.55
N ALA A 142 -1.22 -4.56 1.40
CA ALA A 142 -2.02 -5.76 1.17
C ALA A 142 -2.82 -5.70 -0.14
N LEU A 143 -3.46 -4.56 -0.43
CA LEU A 143 -4.24 -4.37 -1.67
C LEU A 143 -3.33 -4.37 -2.91
N GLY A 144 -2.24 -3.59 -2.90
CA GLY A 144 -1.31 -3.56 -4.03
C GLY A 144 -0.57 -4.89 -4.21
N GLY A 145 -0.23 -5.55 -3.11
CA GLY A 145 0.44 -6.84 -3.10
C GLY A 145 -0.44 -7.97 -3.61
N THR A 146 -1.71 -8.05 -3.20
CA THR A 146 -2.66 -9.05 -3.72
C THR A 146 -2.87 -8.91 -5.22
N VAL A 147 -3.16 -7.69 -5.69
CA VAL A 147 -3.37 -7.42 -7.11
C VAL A 147 -2.08 -7.65 -7.92
N GLY A 148 -0.94 -7.23 -7.39
CA GLY A 148 0.37 -7.44 -8.04
C GLY A 148 0.81 -8.89 -8.07
N GLY A 149 0.55 -9.65 -7.01
CA GLY A 149 0.78 -11.08 -6.95
C GLY A 149 -0.10 -11.83 -7.95
N PHE A 150 -1.38 -11.47 -8.04
CA PHE A 150 -2.30 -12.08 -9.02
C PHE A 150 -1.86 -11.81 -10.47
N ILE A 151 -1.66 -10.55 -10.82
CA ILE A 151 -1.26 -10.17 -12.18
C ILE A 151 0.11 -10.75 -12.52
N GLY A 152 1.10 -10.58 -11.63
CA GLY A 152 2.44 -11.11 -11.82
C GLY A 152 2.44 -12.64 -11.92
N GLY A 153 1.63 -13.32 -11.12
CA GLY A 153 1.49 -14.77 -11.16
C GLY A 153 0.80 -15.31 -12.41
N ALA A 154 -0.20 -14.59 -12.91
CA ALA A 154 -0.85 -14.91 -14.18
C ALA A 154 0.13 -14.74 -15.36
N VAL A 155 0.89 -13.65 -15.38
CA VAL A 155 1.93 -13.42 -16.40
C VAL A 155 3.05 -14.47 -16.29
N PHE A 156 3.48 -14.79 -15.07
CA PHE A 156 4.43 -15.87 -14.80
C PHE A 156 3.98 -17.20 -15.43
N ALA A 157 2.72 -17.58 -15.23
CA ALA A 157 2.17 -18.82 -15.77
C ALA A 157 2.08 -18.81 -17.30
N ALA A 158 1.66 -17.69 -17.88
CA ALA A 158 1.61 -17.52 -19.33
C ALA A 158 3.02 -17.62 -19.95
N LEU A 159 4.02 -17.04 -19.30
CA LEU A 159 5.42 -17.13 -19.73
C LEU A 159 5.95 -18.56 -19.67
N LEU A 160 5.71 -19.29 -18.58
CA LEU A 160 6.11 -20.69 -18.52
C LEU A 160 5.43 -21.55 -19.60
N GLY A 161 4.17 -21.25 -19.93
CA GLY A 161 3.49 -21.89 -21.05
C GLY A 161 4.14 -21.59 -22.41
N TRP A 162 4.66 -20.37 -22.58
CA TRP A 162 5.31 -19.91 -23.81
C TRP A 162 6.72 -20.48 -24.01
N PHE A 163 7.54 -20.49 -22.95
CA PHE A 163 8.92 -21.01 -23.00
C PHE A 163 8.99 -22.53 -23.21
N GLY A 164 7.87 -23.24 -23.01
CA GLY A 164 7.82 -24.70 -23.13
C GLY A 164 8.44 -25.42 -21.92
N ARG A 165 8.52 -26.75 -22.01
CA ARG A 165 8.97 -27.63 -20.92
C ARG A 165 10.39 -28.18 -21.11
N GLU A 166 11.14 -27.67 -22.07
CA GLU A 166 12.57 -27.98 -22.17
C GLU A 166 13.30 -27.42 -20.94
N GLU A 167 14.20 -28.21 -20.36
CA GLU A 167 14.81 -27.94 -19.06
C GLU A 167 15.45 -26.54 -18.98
N THR A 168 16.31 -26.21 -19.93
CA THR A 168 16.98 -24.89 -19.99
C THR A 168 15.98 -23.75 -20.14
N SER A 169 15.01 -23.90 -21.05
CA SER A 169 13.98 -22.88 -21.32
C SER A 169 13.07 -22.66 -20.11
N TYR A 170 12.78 -23.73 -19.37
CA TYR A 170 11.96 -23.68 -18.15
C TYR A 170 12.66 -22.92 -17.02
N VAL A 171 13.96 -23.18 -16.81
CA VAL A 171 14.78 -22.50 -15.78
C VAL A 171 14.85 -20.99 -16.04
N TRP A 172 15.11 -20.57 -17.27
CA TRP A 172 15.11 -19.15 -17.64
C TRP A 172 13.70 -18.53 -17.62
N GLY A 173 12.67 -19.30 -17.98
CA GLY A 173 11.27 -18.89 -17.86
C GLY A 173 10.89 -18.58 -16.41
N GLN A 174 11.37 -19.37 -15.45
CA GLN A 174 11.19 -19.08 -14.02
C GLN A 174 11.89 -17.79 -13.59
N ALA A 175 13.13 -17.58 -14.04
CA ALA A 175 13.89 -16.37 -13.72
C ALA A 175 13.16 -15.11 -14.19
N VAL A 176 12.80 -15.07 -15.48
CA VAL A 176 12.08 -13.94 -16.09
C VAL A 176 10.72 -13.75 -15.42
N GLY A 177 10.00 -14.85 -15.17
CA GLY A 177 8.72 -14.81 -14.49
C GLY A 177 8.81 -14.23 -13.08
N LEU A 178 9.79 -14.63 -12.26
CA LEU A 178 9.95 -14.14 -10.89
C LEU A 178 10.37 -12.66 -10.85
N VAL A 179 11.18 -12.22 -11.82
CA VAL A 179 11.50 -10.81 -12.02
C VAL A 179 10.24 -9.99 -12.29
N ILE A 180 9.39 -10.47 -13.21
CA ILE A 180 8.14 -9.77 -13.56
C ILE A 180 7.17 -9.79 -12.38
N LEU A 181 7.02 -10.92 -11.69
CA LEU A 181 6.21 -11.03 -10.48
C LEU A 181 6.64 -10.02 -9.42
N GLY A 182 7.94 -9.97 -9.11
CA GLY A 182 8.50 -9.01 -8.16
C GLY A 182 8.25 -7.57 -8.58
N ALA A 183 8.41 -7.25 -9.86
CA ALA A 183 8.10 -5.93 -10.40
C ALA A 183 6.62 -5.57 -10.27
N CYS A 184 5.70 -6.51 -10.57
CA CYS A 184 4.26 -6.30 -10.42
C CYS A 184 3.89 -6.05 -8.96
N ILE A 185 4.40 -6.85 -8.02
CA ILE A 185 4.15 -6.68 -6.58
C ILE A 185 4.67 -5.31 -6.12
N GLY A 186 5.94 -5.00 -6.36
CA GLY A 186 6.53 -3.74 -5.90
C GLY A 186 5.87 -2.51 -6.53
N SER A 187 5.62 -2.54 -7.84
CA SER A 187 4.99 -1.41 -8.54
C SER A 187 3.55 -1.17 -8.09
N LEU A 188 2.74 -2.23 -7.90
CA LEU A 188 1.33 -2.08 -7.51
C LEU A 188 1.16 -1.73 -6.04
N ILE A 189 2.03 -2.21 -5.15
CA ILE A 189 2.09 -1.70 -3.77
C ILE A 189 2.34 -0.19 -3.79
N ALA A 190 3.37 0.26 -4.49
CA ALA A 190 3.68 1.68 -4.60
C ALA A 190 2.56 2.48 -5.28
N ALA A 191 1.90 1.93 -6.31
CA ALA A 191 0.82 2.58 -7.02
C ALA A 191 -0.43 2.77 -6.13
N VAL A 192 -0.82 1.74 -5.39
CA VAL A 192 -1.94 1.82 -4.44
C VAL A 192 -1.63 2.82 -3.33
N GLU A 193 -0.43 2.76 -2.73
CA GLU A 193 -0.05 3.73 -1.70
C GLU A 193 -0.04 5.16 -2.25
N GLU A 194 0.48 5.37 -3.46
CA GLU A 194 0.52 6.67 -4.11
C GLU A 194 -0.86 7.22 -4.48
N ALA A 195 -1.80 6.34 -4.84
CA ALA A 195 -3.17 6.69 -5.17
C ALA A 195 -4.01 7.00 -3.93
N LEU A 196 -3.81 6.27 -2.83
CA LEU A 196 -4.66 6.31 -1.64
C LEU A 196 -4.06 7.07 -0.46
N LYS A 197 -2.80 7.54 -0.53
CA LYS A 197 -2.19 8.32 0.55
C LYS A 197 -3.02 9.58 0.88
N PRO A 198 -3.38 9.83 2.15
CA PRO A 198 -4.29 10.90 2.54
C PRO A 198 -3.60 12.27 2.67
N ALA A 199 -2.30 12.29 2.94
CA ALA A 199 -1.52 13.52 3.00
C ALA A 199 -0.04 13.25 2.73
N VAL A 200 0.67 14.29 2.31
CA VAL A 200 2.10 14.27 2.05
C VAL A 200 2.79 15.53 2.55
N LEU A 201 4.06 15.37 2.90
CA LEU A 201 5.01 16.46 3.04
C LEU A 201 5.95 16.46 1.85
N ARG A 202 5.94 17.54 1.07
CA ARG A 202 6.82 17.69 -0.11
C ARG A 202 7.99 18.61 0.23
N VAL A 203 9.21 18.13 0.05
CA VAL A 203 10.41 18.96 0.19
C VAL A 203 10.47 19.95 -0.97
N ILE A 204 10.41 21.25 -0.67
CA ILE A 204 10.54 22.32 -1.67
C ILE A 204 11.92 22.97 -1.64
N ARG A 205 12.64 22.86 -0.52
CA ARG A 205 14.02 23.33 -0.38
C ARG A 205 14.81 22.42 0.56
N GLY A 206 16.02 22.07 0.18
CA GLY A 206 16.94 21.28 1.01
C GLY A 206 17.37 19.96 0.37
N TRP A 207 17.75 18.99 1.19
CA TRP A 207 18.20 17.70 0.67
C TRP A 207 17.02 16.90 0.10
N ARG A 208 17.17 16.37 -1.12
CA ARG A 208 16.13 15.67 -1.90
C ARG A 208 14.92 16.56 -2.24
N GLU A 209 15.17 17.76 -2.75
CA GLU A 209 14.14 18.62 -3.33
C GLU A 209 13.17 17.86 -4.26
N GLY A 210 11.89 18.18 -4.12
CA GLY A 210 10.78 17.51 -4.79
C GLY A 210 10.41 16.14 -4.23
N ARG A 211 11.09 15.57 -3.22
CA ARG A 211 10.66 14.32 -2.56
C ARG A 211 9.36 14.54 -1.79
N GLU A 212 8.43 13.62 -1.94
CA GLU A 212 7.19 13.56 -1.15
C GLU A 212 7.30 12.44 -0.12
N PHE A 213 6.95 12.73 1.13
CA PHE A 213 6.83 11.77 2.21
C PHE A 213 5.35 11.59 2.54
N ALA A 214 4.83 10.36 2.46
CA ALA A 214 3.44 10.07 2.77
C ALA A 214 3.22 10.03 4.29
N ILE A 215 2.13 10.64 4.76
CA ILE A 215 1.71 10.56 6.16
C ILE A 215 0.68 9.44 6.27
N LEU A 216 1.14 8.27 6.73
CA LEU A 216 0.33 7.04 6.83
C LEU A 216 0.15 6.56 8.28
N LYS A 217 0.75 7.27 9.25
CA LYS A 217 0.68 6.94 10.67
C LYS A 217 -0.10 7.99 11.43
N THR A 218 -0.69 7.58 12.55
CA THR A 218 -1.25 8.51 13.53
C THR A 218 -0.19 9.45 14.10
N GLU A 219 1.03 8.95 14.29
CA GLU A 219 2.20 9.76 14.62
C GLU A 219 3.33 9.46 13.63
N THR A 220 3.83 10.50 12.96
CA THR A 220 4.94 10.41 12.00
C THR A 220 6.08 11.30 12.49
N THR A 221 7.18 10.70 12.87
CA THR A 221 8.36 11.39 13.42
C THR A 221 9.26 11.96 12.32
N ILE A 222 9.86 13.12 12.57
CA ILE A 222 10.71 13.86 11.63
C ILE A 222 12.00 14.28 12.33
N GLY A 223 13.13 14.05 11.68
CA GLY A 223 14.43 14.44 12.23
C GLY A 223 15.61 13.89 11.44
N ARG A 224 16.80 14.03 12.03
CA ARG A 224 18.06 13.58 11.45
C ARG A 224 18.46 12.16 11.86
N ASP A 225 17.80 11.59 12.86
CA ASP A 225 18.09 10.22 13.32
C ASP A 225 17.54 9.17 12.35
N GLU A 226 18.30 8.11 12.06
CA GLU A 226 17.86 7.07 11.12
C GLU A 226 16.64 6.27 11.62
N HIS A 227 16.30 6.38 12.92
CA HIS A 227 15.13 5.78 13.54
C HIS A 227 13.81 6.51 13.28
N VAL A 228 13.84 7.78 12.86
CA VAL A 228 12.62 8.55 12.56
C VAL A 228 11.97 8.13 11.25
N ASP A 229 10.70 8.47 11.06
CA ASP A 229 9.95 8.10 9.85
C ASP A 229 10.40 8.94 8.64
N ILE A 230 10.45 10.26 8.81
CA ILE A 230 10.88 11.21 7.78
C ILE A 230 12.29 11.68 8.11
N LEU A 231 13.26 11.10 7.40
CA LEU A 231 14.68 11.38 7.58
C LEU A 231 15.09 12.63 6.80
N LEU A 232 15.58 13.64 7.51
CA LEU A 232 16.13 14.88 6.99
C LEU A 232 17.64 14.91 7.26
N LEU A 233 18.45 14.55 6.25
CA LEU A 233 19.92 14.55 6.35
C LEU A 233 20.54 15.89 5.97
N ARG A 234 21.82 16.04 6.31
CA ARG A 234 22.73 17.14 5.89
C ARG A 234 22.42 18.52 6.46
N ASP A 235 21.53 18.60 7.45
CA ASP A 235 21.24 19.84 8.15
C ASP A 235 21.45 19.64 9.66
N MET A 236 22.46 20.30 10.21
CA MET A 236 22.79 20.21 11.63
C MET A 236 21.86 21.03 12.52
N LYS A 237 21.05 21.93 11.95
CA LYS A 237 19.98 22.64 12.66
C LYS A 237 18.73 21.77 12.82
N VAL A 238 18.68 20.62 12.13
CA VAL A 238 17.67 19.59 12.36
C VAL A 238 18.16 18.63 13.46
N GLU A 239 17.33 18.50 14.49
CA GLU A 239 17.58 17.65 15.64
C GLU A 239 17.38 16.18 15.28
N LYS A 240 17.94 15.29 16.10
CA LYS A 240 17.74 13.83 15.93
C LYS A 240 16.25 13.47 15.89
N TYR A 241 15.49 13.99 16.84
CA TYR A 241 14.03 13.95 16.91
C TYR A 241 13.54 15.40 16.99
N HIS A 242 13.21 16.00 15.84
CA HIS A 242 12.99 17.45 15.75
C HIS A 242 11.51 17.82 15.86
N ALA A 243 10.64 17.10 15.15
CA ALA A 243 9.21 17.31 15.21
C ALA A 243 8.47 15.99 14.89
N LYS A 244 7.16 15.97 15.13
CA LYS A 244 6.29 14.90 14.65
C LYS A 244 4.99 15.46 14.10
N VAL A 245 4.45 14.81 13.08
CA VAL A 245 3.09 15.06 12.60
C VAL A 245 2.14 14.10 13.31
N VAL A 246 1.14 14.63 13.98
CA VAL A 246 0.11 13.87 14.69
C VAL A 246 -1.23 14.07 14.00
N VAL A 247 -1.92 12.96 13.72
CA VAL A 247 -3.26 12.95 13.12
C VAL A 247 -4.30 12.77 14.23
N ARG A 248 -5.19 13.74 14.40
CA ARG A 248 -6.30 13.72 15.37
C ARG A 248 -7.58 14.17 14.71
N ASP A 249 -8.64 13.37 14.78
CA ASP A 249 -9.95 13.66 14.21
C ASP A 249 -9.89 14.08 12.72
N GLY A 250 -9.02 13.44 11.94
CA GLY A 250 -8.82 13.75 10.52
C GLY A 250 -8.10 15.08 10.23
N ARG A 251 -7.60 15.76 11.26
CA ARG A 251 -6.74 16.94 11.19
C ARG A 251 -5.29 16.59 11.46
N TYR A 252 -4.38 17.39 10.91
CA TYR A 252 -2.94 17.17 10.98
C TYR A 252 -2.32 18.27 11.82
N PHE A 253 -1.47 17.89 12.77
CA PHE A 253 -0.78 18.84 13.65
C PHE A 253 0.72 18.59 13.59
N LEU A 254 1.51 19.63 13.40
CA LEU A 254 2.94 19.58 13.62
C LEU A 254 3.21 19.85 15.10
N VAL A 255 3.90 18.92 15.75
CA VAL A 255 4.28 19.00 17.17
C VAL A 255 5.80 19.09 17.24
N ASN A 256 6.30 20.16 17.85
CA ASN A 256 7.72 20.33 18.14
C ASN A 256 8.12 19.41 19.31
N THR A 257 9.19 18.63 19.16
CA THR A 257 9.67 17.68 20.17
C THR A 257 10.81 18.22 21.03
N GLY A 258 10.85 19.55 21.23
CA GLY A 258 11.88 20.23 22.02
C GLY A 258 13.01 20.81 21.19
N ALA A 259 12.86 20.85 19.86
CA ALA A 259 13.79 21.56 18.99
C ALA A 259 13.68 23.08 19.17
N PRO A 260 14.77 23.85 18.93
CA PRO A 260 14.74 25.30 19.06
C PRO A 260 13.63 25.93 18.18
N PRO A 261 12.73 26.77 18.74
CA PRO A 261 11.63 27.37 17.97
C PRO A 261 12.10 28.19 16.76
N GLN A 262 13.32 28.71 16.81
CA GLN A 262 14.00 29.43 15.72
C GLN A 262 14.23 28.56 14.48
N HIS A 263 14.25 27.24 14.66
CA HIS A 263 14.48 26.24 13.63
C HIS A 263 13.24 25.40 13.36
N THR A 264 12.09 25.74 13.95
CA THR A 264 10.82 25.05 13.74
C THR A 264 9.73 26.08 13.46
N LEU A 265 9.57 26.42 12.18
CA LEU A 265 8.64 27.47 11.75
C LEU A 265 7.50 26.85 10.92
N VAL A 266 6.29 27.37 11.08
CA VAL A 266 5.15 27.09 10.20
C VAL A 266 4.67 28.42 9.64
N ASP A 267 4.65 28.54 8.30
CA ASP A 267 4.32 29.78 7.58
C ASP A 267 5.10 31.01 8.07
N GLY A 268 6.37 30.79 8.43
CA GLY A 268 7.30 31.81 8.93
C GLY A 268 7.15 32.12 10.43
N GLN A 269 6.21 31.51 11.13
CA GLN A 269 5.99 31.70 12.57
C GLN A 269 6.62 30.56 13.39
N PRO A 270 7.39 30.86 14.44
CA PRO A 270 7.99 29.84 15.30
C PRO A 270 6.94 29.10 16.11
N ILE A 271 7.07 27.76 16.18
CA ILE A 271 6.15 26.92 16.95
C ILE A 271 6.88 26.26 18.13
N ALA A 272 6.40 26.51 19.34
CA ALA A 272 6.99 25.95 20.56
C ALA A 272 6.39 24.60 20.96
N GLN A 273 5.11 24.35 20.64
CA GLN A 273 4.40 23.14 21.05
C GLN A 273 3.72 22.44 19.87
N ALA A 274 2.54 22.91 19.45
CA ALA A 274 1.79 22.30 18.36
C ALA A 274 1.11 23.35 17.48
N CYS A 275 1.02 23.07 16.19
CA CYS A 275 0.34 23.92 15.21
C CYS A 275 -0.44 23.04 14.22
N GLU A 276 -1.68 23.42 13.90
CA GLU A 276 -2.48 22.71 12.90
C GLU A 276 -1.93 22.99 11.49
N LEU A 277 -1.71 21.92 10.72
CA LEU A 277 -1.26 22.00 9.34
C LEU A 277 -2.45 22.09 8.39
N LYS A 278 -2.56 23.25 7.73
CA LYS A 278 -3.53 23.48 6.65
C LYS A 278 -2.90 23.16 5.29
N GLU A 279 -3.75 22.94 4.29
CA GLU A 279 -3.30 22.75 2.91
C GLU A 279 -2.35 23.87 2.48
N GLY A 280 -1.18 23.51 1.97
CA GLY A 280 -0.17 24.46 1.52
C GLY A 280 0.73 25.03 2.62
N ALA A 281 0.54 24.65 3.90
CA ALA A 281 1.35 25.13 5.01
C ALA A 281 2.84 24.83 4.78
N ARG A 282 3.68 25.85 4.95
CA ARG A 282 5.14 25.77 4.79
C ARG A 282 5.78 25.47 6.13
N ILE A 283 6.38 24.30 6.25
CA ILE A 283 7.07 23.84 7.44
C ILE A 283 8.57 23.99 7.20
N GLN A 284 9.23 24.82 7.99
CA GLN A 284 10.68 24.94 7.96
C GLN A 284 11.27 24.28 9.19
N LEU A 285 12.11 23.27 8.97
CA LEU A 285 12.88 22.56 9.99
C LEU A 285 14.37 22.77 9.67
N GLY A 286 15.06 23.57 10.48
CA GLY A 286 16.40 24.06 10.16
C GLY A 286 16.40 24.93 8.90
N GLU A 287 17.14 24.50 7.87
CA GLU A 287 17.21 25.10 6.53
C GLU A 287 16.31 24.37 5.52
N GLN A 288 15.75 23.22 5.89
CA GLN A 288 14.86 22.45 5.02
C GLN A 288 13.45 23.00 5.08
N VAL A 289 12.82 23.14 3.91
CA VAL A 289 11.44 23.61 3.80
C VAL A 289 10.60 22.55 3.12
N LEU A 290 9.54 22.15 3.82
CA LEU A 290 8.53 21.21 3.36
C LEU A 290 7.19 21.91 3.22
N VAL A 291 6.35 21.46 2.29
CA VAL A 291 4.97 21.92 2.13
C VAL A 291 4.02 20.77 2.42
N PHE A 292 3.04 21.03 3.26
CA PHE A 292 1.98 20.08 3.56
C PHE A 292 0.91 20.10 2.46
N HIS A 293 0.58 18.91 1.96
CA HIS A 293 -0.52 18.71 1.03
C HIS A 293 -1.41 17.57 1.52
N ARG A 294 -2.66 17.86 1.80
CA ARG A 294 -3.74 16.92 2.00
C ARG A 294 -4.24 16.44 0.64
N ARG A 295 -4.19 15.14 0.43
CA ARG A 295 -4.93 14.52 -0.67
C ARG A 295 -6.33 14.28 -0.17
N ALA A 296 -7.29 14.99 -0.74
CA ALA A 296 -8.67 14.63 -0.54
C ALA A 296 -8.84 13.19 -1.05
N VAL A 297 -8.94 12.23 -0.13
CA VAL A 297 -9.80 11.07 -0.38
C VAL A 297 -11.12 11.73 -0.74
N ARG A 298 -11.61 11.49 -1.95
CA ARG A 298 -12.91 11.96 -2.41
C ARG A 298 -13.94 11.41 -1.42
N GLN A 299 -14.15 12.13 -0.33
CA GLN A 299 -15.30 11.96 0.52
C GLN A 299 -16.42 12.38 -0.40
N ASP A 300 -17.17 11.41 -0.90
CA ASP A 300 -18.41 11.69 -1.59
C ASP A 300 -19.15 12.72 -0.75
N THR A 301 -19.34 13.90 -1.34
CA THR A 301 -20.23 14.95 -0.89
C THR A 301 -21.66 14.41 -0.97
N ARG A 302 -21.99 13.40 -0.17
CA ARG A 302 -23.35 12.90 0.06
C ARG A 302 -23.82 13.15 1.49
N ALA A 303 -22.98 13.71 2.35
CA ALA A 303 -23.36 14.12 3.71
C ALA A 303 -23.62 15.63 3.87
N ALA A 304 -23.60 16.42 2.78
CA ALA A 304 -23.87 17.86 2.80
C ALA A 304 -25.06 18.29 1.92
N THR A 305 -26.02 17.39 1.70
CA THR A 305 -27.38 17.74 1.23
C THR A 305 -28.40 17.25 2.24
N GLY A 306 -28.23 17.71 3.49
CA GLY A 306 -29.14 17.47 4.59
C GLY A 306 -29.41 18.76 5.33
N ARG A 307 -30.15 19.68 4.67
CA ARG A 307 -31.06 20.72 5.23
C ARG A 307 -31.08 21.97 4.34
N ALA A 308 -31.96 21.94 3.35
CA ALA A 308 -32.79 23.09 3.00
C ALA A 308 -34.17 22.52 2.72
N GLY A 309 -34.97 22.32 3.78
CA GLY A 309 -36.39 22.07 3.62
C GLY A 309 -37.02 23.30 2.94
N PRO A 310 -37.92 23.14 1.97
CA PRO A 310 -38.61 24.27 1.38
C PRO A 310 -39.41 24.99 2.46
N GLN A 311 -39.16 26.29 2.64
CA GLN A 311 -40.05 27.17 3.39
C GLN A 311 -41.41 27.17 2.69
N ALA A 312 -42.46 26.78 3.42
CA ALA A 312 -43.83 26.85 2.94
C ALA A 312 -44.24 28.33 2.77
N PRO A 313 -44.77 28.73 1.61
CA PRO A 313 -45.44 30.02 1.48
C PRO A 313 -46.80 29.97 2.20
N ALA A 314 -47.08 31.03 2.96
CA ALA A 314 -48.35 31.26 3.61
C ALA A 314 -49.47 31.53 2.59
N GLY A 315 -50.60 30.84 2.79
CA GLY A 315 -51.96 31.25 2.43
C GLY A 315 -52.23 31.73 1.00
N GLN A 316 -52.81 30.85 0.18
CA GLN A 316 -53.73 31.25 -0.88
C GLN A 316 -54.73 30.12 -1.18
N THR A 317 -55.98 30.53 -1.31
CA THR A 317 -57.24 29.81 -1.44
C THR A 317 -57.27 28.78 -2.58
N VAL A 318 -57.80 27.58 -2.32
CA VAL A 318 -58.17 26.59 -3.35
C VAL A 318 -59.61 26.85 -3.80
N PRO A 319 -59.89 27.11 -5.09
CA PRO A 319 -61.25 27.05 -5.61
C PRO A 319 -61.64 25.60 -5.92
N GLU A 320 -62.87 25.31 -5.54
CA GLU A 320 -63.69 24.14 -5.83
C GLU A 320 -63.81 23.86 -7.33
N ALA A 321 -63.36 22.68 -7.78
CA ALA A 321 -63.95 21.86 -8.85
C ALA A 321 -62.92 20.86 -9.39
N ILE A 322 -63.17 19.57 -9.16
CA ILE A 322 -63.35 18.53 -10.19
C ILE A 322 -63.46 17.22 -9.42
N LEU A 323 -64.72 16.83 -9.27
CA LEU A 323 -65.18 15.55 -8.74
C LEU A 323 -64.68 14.40 -9.63
N LEU A 324 -64.13 13.35 -9.03
CA LEU A 324 -64.35 11.97 -9.47
C LEU A 324 -64.43 11.03 -8.25
N PRO A 325 -65.20 9.93 -8.32
CA PRO A 325 -65.91 9.36 -7.17
C PRO A 325 -65.11 8.29 -6.40
N ASP A 326 -65.32 8.28 -5.08
CA ASP A 326 -64.89 7.27 -4.12
C ASP A 326 -65.42 5.86 -4.47
N TRP A 327 -64.53 4.92 -4.83
CA TRP A 327 -64.89 3.52 -5.09
C TRP A 327 -64.32 2.51 -4.09
N ARG A 328 -63.85 2.95 -2.91
CA ARG A 328 -63.39 2.01 -1.87
C ARG A 328 -63.87 2.42 -0.48
N ARG A 329 -65.06 1.95 -0.10
CA ARG A 329 -65.31 1.62 1.31
C ARG A 329 -65.52 0.12 1.50
N PRO A 330 -65.03 -0.44 2.62
CA PRO A 330 -64.97 -1.88 2.88
C PRO A 330 -66.31 -2.37 3.44
N GLY A 331 -66.61 -3.64 3.20
CA GLY A 331 -67.83 -4.32 3.63
C GLY A 331 -68.13 -4.19 5.14
N MET A 332 -69.29 -3.61 5.44
CA MET A 332 -70.16 -4.01 6.55
C MET A 332 -71.00 -5.20 6.04
N ARG A 333 -71.38 -6.24 6.79
CA ARG A 333 -71.59 -6.39 8.23
C ARG A 333 -71.69 -7.89 8.55
N ARG A 334 -71.40 -8.21 9.82
CA ARG A 334 -71.63 -9.50 10.48
C ARG A 334 -73.12 -9.86 10.56
N GLY A 335 -73.40 -11.16 10.49
CA GLY A 335 -74.12 -11.89 11.55
C GLY A 335 -75.49 -12.48 11.20
N GLY A 336 -75.65 -13.80 11.44
CA GLY A 336 -76.93 -14.39 11.83
C GLY A 336 -77.21 -15.80 11.29
N ALA A 337 -77.28 -16.76 12.22
CA ALA A 337 -77.75 -18.16 12.13
C ALA A 337 -76.83 -19.19 11.47
#